data_AF-A0A453S1Q4-F1
#
_entry.id   AF-A0A453S1Q4-F1
#
_cell.length_a   1.000
_cell.length_b   1.000
_cell.length_c   1.000
_cell.angle_alpha   90.00
_cell.angle_beta   90.00
_cell.angle_gamma   90.00
#
_symmetry.space_group_name_H-M   'P 1'
#
loop_
_entity.id
_entity.type
_entity.pdbx_description
1 polymer ?
#
loop_
_entity_poly.entity_id
_entity_poly.type
_entity_poly.pdbx_seq_one_letter_code
_entity_poly.pdbx_strand_id
1 'polypeptide(L)'
;SYWAVPEPPDCPSKANSGRSRAVLSQAQTREVIIALDRTISDIEMRLAAARAAQMRNQGVSPSDSAADQGNMRPRLLFVMGIMTTFDNRRRRDSIRKTWMPQGERLRMLEKDKGIVTRFVIGRSANPGPDSEVERAMDAEEKEYNDILRLNHVEGQDGLPLKIQMFLSSALSTWDADFYVKVDDDVHVNIGITRSILARHRSKPRVYIGCMKSGPVIANKSLEVWDCG
;
A
#
# COMPACT_ATOMS: atom_id res chain seq x y z
N SER A 1 19.41 -19.74 52.57
CA SER A 1 20.20 -20.36 51.50
C SER A 1 19.97 -19.57 50.23
N TYR A 2 20.74 -18.50 50.05
CA TYR A 2 20.65 -17.63 48.87
C TYR A 2 21.69 -18.13 47.86
N TRP A 3 21.23 -18.58 46.70
CA TRP A 3 22.11 -18.94 45.59
C TRP A 3 22.50 -17.66 44.84
N ALA A 4 23.80 -17.42 44.74
CA ALA A 4 24.40 -16.31 43.99
C ALA A 4 24.18 -16.51 42.48
N VAL A 5 23.83 -15.42 41.80
CA VAL A 5 23.74 -15.35 40.33
C VAL A 5 25.17 -15.30 39.76
N PRO A 6 25.56 -16.15 38.80
CA PRO A 6 26.86 -16.05 38.15
C PRO A 6 26.95 -14.77 37.29
N GLU A 7 28.06 -14.05 37.39
CA GLU A 7 28.39 -12.96 36.47
C GLU A 7 28.60 -13.50 35.04
N PRO A 8 28.17 -12.74 34.00
CA PRO A 8 28.40 -13.16 32.62
C PRO A 8 29.89 -13.04 32.25
N PRO A 9 30.40 -13.91 31.36
CA PRO A 9 31.81 -13.90 30.99
C PRO A 9 32.19 -12.65 30.21
N ASP A 10 33.35 -12.08 30.56
CA ASP A 10 33.99 -10.97 29.87
C ASP A 10 34.18 -11.25 28.38
N CYS A 11 33.59 -10.39 27.54
CA CYS A 11 33.82 -10.40 26.10
C CYS A 11 35.23 -9.90 25.77
N PRO A 12 36.05 -10.65 25.01
CA PRO A 12 37.36 -10.17 24.58
C PRO A 12 37.21 -9.02 23.58
N SER A 13 37.85 -7.90 23.89
CA SER A 13 38.03 -6.77 22.98
C SER A 13 38.80 -7.20 21.73
N LYS A 14 38.17 -7.10 20.54
CA LYS A 14 38.89 -7.07 19.27
C LYS A 14 38.54 -5.79 18.50
N ALA A 15 39.62 -5.13 18.12
CA ALA A 15 39.70 -3.82 17.49
C ALA A 15 39.03 -3.74 16.11
N ASN A 16 38.51 -2.54 15.83
CA ASN A 16 38.35 -1.89 14.53
C ASN A 16 38.29 -2.76 13.26
N SER A 17 37.09 -2.87 12.69
CA SER A 17 36.91 -2.77 11.24
C SER A 17 35.92 -1.65 10.94
N GLY A 18 36.43 -0.52 10.45
CA GLY A 18 35.65 0.67 10.19
C GLY A 18 34.63 0.47 9.07
N ARG A 19 33.35 0.58 9.42
CA ARG A 19 32.33 1.12 8.53
C ARG A 19 31.31 1.88 9.37
N SER A 20 31.63 3.14 9.63
CA SER A 20 30.77 4.04 10.41
C SER A 20 29.44 4.19 9.69
N ARG A 21 28.37 3.60 10.24
CA ARG A 21 27.00 3.80 9.77
C ARG A 21 26.55 5.13 10.39
N ALA A 22 26.61 6.20 9.60
CA ALA A 22 26.27 7.54 10.05
C ALA A 22 24.81 7.58 10.53
N VAL A 23 24.62 7.76 11.83
CA VAL A 23 23.33 8.14 12.41
C VAL A 23 23.16 9.63 12.11
N LEU A 24 22.22 9.97 11.24
CA LEU A 24 21.96 11.37 10.88
C LEU A 24 21.47 12.11 12.13
N SER A 25 22.04 13.28 12.39
CA SER A 25 21.58 14.15 13.47
C SER A 25 20.18 14.68 13.15
N GLN A 26 19.44 15.09 14.19
CA GLN A 26 18.09 15.67 14.02
C GLN A 26 18.06 16.86 13.05
N ALA A 27 19.15 17.64 13.00
CA ALA A 27 19.32 18.75 12.06
C ALA A 27 19.46 18.24 10.61
N GLN A 28 20.28 17.21 10.38
CA GLN A 28 20.48 16.60 9.07
C GLN A 28 19.19 15.93 8.55
N THR A 29 18.41 15.27 9.43
CA THR A 29 17.10 14.71 9.04
C THR A 29 16.13 15.80 8.61
N ARG A 30 16.11 16.96 9.30
CA ARG A 30 15.26 18.10 8.94
C ARG A 30 15.65 18.70 7.60
N GLU A 31 16.95 18.80 7.30
CA GLU A 31 17.44 19.27 6.00
C GLU A 31 17.02 18.34 4.86
N VAL A 32 17.12 17.02 5.06
CA VAL A 32 16.68 16.02 4.07
C VAL A 32 15.18 16.13 3.79
N ILE A 33 14.36 16.33 4.84
CA ILE A 33 12.90 16.51 4.67
C ILE A 33 12.59 17.79 3.87
N ILE A 34 13.25 18.90 4.20
CA ILE A 34 13.06 20.17 3.47
C ILE A 34 13.50 20.04 2.01
N ALA A 35 14.61 19.35 1.76
CA ALA A 35 15.09 19.09 0.40
C ALA A 35 14.08 18.27 -0.40
N LEU A 36 13.49 17.24 0.21
CA LEU A 36 12.49 16.40 -0.43
C LEU A 36 11.20 17.17 -0.76
N ASP A 37 10.70 17.99 0.17
CA ASP A 37 9.52 18.83 -0.06
C ASP A 37 9.74 19.83 -1.21
N ARG A 38 10.96 20.38 -1.34
CA ARG A 38 11.34 21.24 -2.49
C ARG A 38 11.33 20.46 -3.80
N THR A 39 11.86 19.24 -3.82
CA THR A 39 11.85 18.39 -5.01
C THR A 39 10.43 18.02 -5.43
N ILE A 40 9.55 17.70 -4.47
CA ILE A 40 8.14 17.42 -4.75
C ILE A 40 7.48 18.65 -5.38
N SER A 41 7.68 19.82 -4.78
CA SER A 41 7.12 21.08 -5.28
C SER A 41 7.62 21.43 -6.70
N ASP A 42 8.90 21.21 -7.00
CA ASP A 42 9.48 21.42 -8.34
C ASP A 42 8.89 20.44 -9.36
N ILE A 43 8.71 19.17 -9.00
CA ILE A 43 8.07 18.17 -9.87
C ILE A 43 6.61 18.55 -10.14
N GLU A 44 5.85 18.97 -9.12
CA GLU A 44 4.48 19.42 -9.27
C GLU A 44 4.38 20.67 -10.18
N MET A 45 5.29 21.63 -10.01
CA MET A 45 5.36 22.83 -10.86
C MET A 45 5.69 22.48 -12.32
N ARG A 46 6.66 21.60 -12.54
CA ARG A 46 7.01 21.13 -13.90
C ARG A 46 5.85 20.36 -14.54
N LEU A 47 5.12 19.55 -13.76
CA LEU A 47 3.94 18.85 -14.24
C LEU A 47 2.81 19.82 -14.62
N ALA A 48 2.56 20.85 -13.80
CA ALA A 48 1.60 21.89 -14.09
C ALA A 48 1.99 22.70 -15.34
N ALA A 49 3.27 23.07 -15.48
CA ALA A 49 3.79 23.75 -16.66
C ALA A 49 3.69 22.90 -17.94
N ALA A 50 3.98 21.60 -17.85
CA ALA A 50 3.85 20.67 -18.96
C ALA A 50 2.37 20.53 -19.41
N ARG A 51 1.43 20.45 -18.47
CA ARG A 51 -0.01 20.44 -18.76
C ARG A 51 -0.47 21.76 -19.41
N ALA A 52 -0.01 22.90 -18.90
CA ALA A 52 -0.32 24.21 -19.48
C ALA A 52 0.25 24.36 -20.91
N ALA A 53 1.44 23.84 -21.17
CA ALA A 53 2.04 23.81 -22.50
C ALA A 53 1.25 22.89 -23.47
N GLN A 54 0.78 21.73 -23.00
CA GLN A 54 -0.09 20.85 -23.77
C GLN A 54 -1.44 21.50 -24.12
N MET A 55 -2.05 22.23 -23.18
CA MET A 55 -3.29 22.97 -23.42
C MET A 55 -3.12 24.11 -24.42
N ARG A 56 -1.98 24.82 -24.40
CA ARG A 56 -1.65 25.85 -25.41
C ARG A 56 -1.47 25.26 -26.81
N ASN A 57 -0.92 24.06 -26.93
CA ASN A 57 -0.79 23.37 -28.23
C ASN A 57 -2.12 22.83 -28.79
N GLN A 58 -3.17 22.70 -27.98
CA GLN A 58 -4.51 22.29 -28.41
C GLN A 58 -5.48 23.47 -28.68
N GLY A 59 -5.00 24.72 -28.63
CA GLY A 59 -5.81 25.89 -29.01
C GLY A 59 -6.99 26.19 -28.08
N VAL A 60 -6.97 25.72 -26.83
CA VAL A 60 -8.02 26.01 -25.85
C VAL A 60 -7.69 27.34 -25.16
N SER A 61 -8.42 28.39 -25.53
CA SER A 61 -8.36 29.70 -24.86
C SER A 61 -8.92 29.61 -23.43
N PRO A 62 -8.36 30.37 -22.46
CA PRO A 62 -8.89 30.43 -21.12
C PRO A 62 -10.08 31.40 -21.09
N SER A 63 -11.27 30.92 -21.47
CA SER A 63 -12.51 31.62 -21.16
C SER A 63 -13.12 31.01 -19.91
N ASP A 64 -13.43 31.86 -18.94
CA ASP A 64 -14.21 31.55 -17.75
C ASP A 64 -15.42 30.67 -18.08
N SER A 65 -15.31 29.39 -17.76
CA SER A 65 -16.41 28.45 -17.83
C SER A 65 -16.12 27.35 -16.84
N ALA A 66 -16.87 27.40 -15.74
CA ALA A 66 -17.10 26.29 -14.83
C ALA A 66 -17.67 25.10 -15.62
N ALA A 67 -16.78 24.35 -16.28
CA ALA A 67 -17.09 23.13 -17.01
C ALA A 67 -15.81 22.33 -17.30
N ASP A 68 -14.90 22.21 -16.33
CA ASP A 68 -13.92 21.11 -16.37
C ASP A 68 -14.54 19.85 -15.77
N GLN A 69 -15.55 19.32 -16.45
CA GLN A 69 -15.96 17.91 -16.31
C GLN A 69 -15.32 17.06 -17.41
N GLY A 70 -14.07 17.37 -17.76
CA GLY A 70 -13.23 16.55 -18.61
C GLY A 70 -12.68 15.37 -17.81
N ASN A 71 -13.48 14.30 -17.69
CA ASN A 71 -12.98 12.97 -17.28
C ASN A 71 -12.33 12.88 -15.89
N MET A 72 -12.68 13.73 -14.92
CA MET A 72 -12.26 13.54 -13.53
C MET A 72 -12.92 12.26 -12.99
N ARG A 73 -12.09 11.27 -12.66
CA ARG A 73 -12.54 10.03 -12.00
C ARG A 73 -13.32 10.42 -10.73
N PRO A 74 -14.45 9.74 -10.42
CA PRO A 74 -15.18 10.02 -9.20
C PRO A 74 -14.26 9.85 -7.99
N ARG A 75 -14.14 10.90 -7.18
CA ARG A 75 -13.31 10.88 -5.98
C ARG A 75 -13.92 9.96 -4.93
N LEU A 76 -13.25 8.85 -4.68
CA LEU A 76 -13.63 7.82 -3.73
C LEU A 76 -13.26 8.21 -2.30
N LEU A 77 -13.93 7.60 -1.32
CA LEU A 77 -13.53 7.74 0.08
C LEU A 77 -12.26 6.93 0.36
N PHE A 78 -12.25 5.64 0.00
CA PHE A 78 -11.03 4.85 0.15
C PHE A 78 -10.96 3.65 -0.82
N VAL A 79 -9.73 3.23 -1.10
CA VAL A 79 -9.40 1.98 -1.78
C VAL A 79 -8.78 1.03 -0.77
N MET A 80 -9.31 -0.17 -0.64
CA MET A 80 -8.81 -1.22 0.24
C MET A 80 -8.20 -2.36 -0.59
N GLY A 81 -6.91 -2.60 -0.38
CA GLY A 81 -6.19 -3.75 -0.91
C GLY A 81 -6.01 -4.82 0.14
N ILE A 82 -6.59 -6.01 -0.10
CA ILE A 82 -6.41 -7.20 0.73
C ILE A 82 -5.22 -7.99 0.18
N MET A 83 -4.11 -8.02 0.91
CA MET A 83 -2.88 -8.71 0.51
C MET A 83 -3.06 -10.23 0.61
N THR A 84 -2.97 -10.93 -0.52
CA THR A 84 -3.12 -12.39 -0.61
C THR A 84 -2.30 -12.92 -1.78
N THR A 85 -1.91 -14.19 -1.78
CA THR A 85 -1.26 -14.84 -2.94
C THR A 85 -2.26 -15.64 -3.76
N PHE A 86 -1.90 -16.08 -4.97
CA PHE A 86 -2.78 -16.93 -5.79
C PHE A 86 -3.17 -18.24 -5.10
N ASP A 87 -2.27 -18.82 -4.29
CA ASP A 87 -2.48 -20.08 -3.55
C ASP A 87 -3.58 -19.97 -2.47
N ASN A 88 -3.81 -18.78 -1.94
CA ASN A 88 -4.76 -18.53 -0.85
C ASN A 88 -6.23 -18.41 -1.29
N ARG A 89 -6.65 -19.14 -2.34
CA ARG A 89 -8.02 -19.12 -2.87
C ARG A 89 -9.08 -19.38 -1.79
N ARG A 90 -8.85 -20.36 -0.91
CA ARG A 90 -9.78 -20.68 0.19
C ARG A 90 -9.97 -19.51 1.17
N ARG A 91 -8.92 -18.74 1.44
CA ARG A 91 -9.00 -17.55 2.31
C ARG A 91 -9.83 -16.46 1.66
N ARG A 92 -9.60 -16.18 0.38
CA ARG A 92 -10.42 -15.23 -0.39
C ARG A 92 -11.89 -15.62 -0.38
N ASP A 93 -12.21 -16.89 -0.59
CA ASP A 93 -13.59 -17.38 -0.56
C ASP A 93 -14.23 -17.23 0.84
N SER A 94 -13.45 -17.44 1.91
CA SER A 94 -13.91 -17.19 3.27
C SER A 94 -14.21 -15.70 3.51
N ILE A 95 -13.33 -14.80 3.05
CA ILE A 95 -13.52 -13.34 3.15
C ILE A 95 -14.79 -12.91 2.41
N ARG A 96 -14.96 -13.37 1.17
CA ARG A 96 -16.17 -13.16 0.35
C ARG A 96 -17.44 -13.66 1.06
N LYS A 97 -17.38 -14.80 1.75
CA LYS A 97 -18.53 -15.39 2.46
C LYS A 97 -18.86 -14.70 3.79
N THR A 98 -17.94 -13.90 4.33
CA THR A 98 -18.08 -13.34 5.68
C THR A 98 -18.30 -11.84 5.67
N TRP A 99 -17.30 -11.04 5.28
CA TRP A 99 -17.33 -9.59 5.47
C TRP A 99 -17.17 -8.77 4.19
N MET A 100 -16.63 -9.36 3.12
CA MET A 100 -16.49 -8.67 1.84
C MET A 100 -17.73 -8.91 0.97
N PRO A 101 -18.46 -7.85 0.55
CA PRO A 101 -19.57 -8.00 -0.36
C PRO A 101 -19.11 -8.55 -1.72
N GLN A 102 -20.01 -9.24 -2.42
CA GLN A 102 -19.76 -9.82 -3.74
C GLN A 102 -20.73 -9.28 -4.78
N GLY A 103 -20.37 -9.40 -6.06
CA GLY A 103 -21.25 -9.14 -7.20
C GLY A 103 -21.88 -7.75 -7.14
N GLU A 104 -23.20 -7.68 -7.24
CA GLU A 104 -23.93 -6.40 -7.22
C GLU A 104 -23.74 -5.62 -5.92
N ARG A 105 -23.62 -6.29 -4.77
CA ARG A 105 -23.38 -5.60 -3.48
C ARG A 105 -22.01 -4.92 -3.44
N LEU A 106 -21.00 -5.53 -4.06
CA LEU A 106 -19.69 -4.90 -4.21
C LEU A 106 -19.76 -3.67 -5.12
N ARG A 107 -20.48 -3.77 -6.25
CA ARG A 107 -20.70 -2.64 -7.16
C ARG A 107 -21.45 -1.48 -6.51
N MET A 108 -22.49 -1.78 -5.71
CA MET A 108 -23.21 -0.76 -4.94
C MET A 108 -22.31 -0.11 -3.89
N LEU A 109 -21.45 -0.87 -3.21
CA LEU A 109 -20.48 -0.32 -2.27
C LEU A 109 -19.54 0.69 -2.94
N GLU A 110 -19.07 0.37 -4.15
CA GLU A 110 -18.22 1.25 -4.96
C GLU A 110 -18.96 2.52 -5.38
N LYS A 111 -20.14 2.38 -5.98
CA LYS A 111 -20.91 3.49 -6.52
C LYS A 111 -21.48 4.41 -5.44
N ASP A 112 -22.09 3.83 -4.41
CA ASP A 112 -22.89 4.60 -3.45
C ASP A 112 -22.07 5.09 -2.26
N LYS A 113 -21.03 4.33 -1.88
CA LYS A 113 -20.21 4.67 -0.71
C LYS A 113 -18.82 5.16 -1.08
N GLY A 114 -18.43 5.08 -2.36
CA GLY A 114 -17.09 5.45 -2.82
C GLY A 114 -16.02 4.55 -2.21
N ILE A 115 -16.30 3.25 -2.08
CA ILE A 115 -15.40 2.30 -1.44
C ILE A 115 -15.07 1.19 -2.44
N VAL A 116 -13.80 1.11 -2.83
CA VAL A 116 -13.27 0.02 -3.67
C VAL A 116 -12.55 -0.97 -2.78
N THR A 117 -12.83 -2.26 -2.94
CA THR A 117 -12.13 -3.35 -2.23
C THR A 117 -11.66 -4.38 -3.24
N ARG A 118 -10.37 -4.70 -3.24
CA ARG A 118 -9.77 -5.66 -4.17
C ARG A 118 -8.81 -6.60 -3.46
N PHE A 119 -8.77 -7.86 -3.89
CA PHE A 119 -7.71 -8.79 -3.55
C PHE A 119 -6.46 -8.47 -4.36
N VAL A 120 -5.35 -8.19 -3.70
CA VAL A 120 -4.10 -7.80 -4.35
C VAL A 120 -3.22 -9.02 -4.51
N ILE A 121 -3.10 -9.48 -5.74
CA ILE A 121 -2.43 -10.73 -6.11
C ILE A 121 -1.35 -10.40 -7.15
N GLY A 122 -0.14 -10.91 -6.93
CA GLY A 122 0.94 -10.91 -7.91
C GLY A 122 0.82 -12.07 -8.90
N ARG A 123 1.73 -12.12 -9.85
CA ARG A 123 1.81 -13.19 -10.85
C ARG A 123 2.68 -14.35 -10.37
N SER A 124 2.48 -15.50 -11.00
CA SER A 124 3.40 -16.64 -10.86
C SER A 124 4.78 -16.30 -11.45
N ALA A 125 5.83 -16.98 -10.97
CA ALA A 125 7.20 -16.77 -11.46
C ALA A 125 7.35 -17.19 -12.94
N ASN A 126 6.63 -18.24 -13.33
CA ASN A 126 6.62 -18.79 -14.68
C ASN A 126 5.22 -18.64 -15.30
N PRO A 127 4.79 -17.42 -15.66
CA PRO A 127 3.51 -17.23 -16.32
C PRO A 127 3.59 -17.80 -17.74
N GLY A 128 2.61 -18.61 -18.11
CA GLY A 128 2.53 -19.24 -19.42
C GLY A 128 1.10 -19.61 -19.76
N PRO A 129 0.77 -19.77 -21.06
CA PRO A 129 -0.59 -20.09 -21.50
C PRO A 129 -1.11 -21.42 -20.94
N ASP A 130 -0.21 -22.35 -20.63
CA ASP A 130 -0.53 -23.65 -20.03
C ASP A 130 -0.50 -23.66 -18.49
N SER A 131 -0.24 -22.51 -17.86
CA SER A 131 -0.19 -22.40 -16.39
C SER A 131 -1.57 -22.59 -15.79
N GLU A 132 -1.72 -23.64 -14.98
CA GLU A 132 -2.94 -23.88 -14.22
C GLU A 132 -3.25 -22.72 -13.26
N VAL A 133 -2.22 -22.08 -12.70
CA VAL A 133 -2.36 -20.92 -11.84
C VAL A 133 -2.99 -19.75 -12.59
N GLU A 134 -2.49 -19.42 -13.77
CA GLU A 134 -3.04 -18.30 -14.56
C GLU A 134 -4.48 -18.60 -15.00
N ARG A 135 -4.77 -19.82 -15.45
CA ARG A 135 -6.15 -20.22 -15.81
C ARG A 135 -7.11 -20.14 -14.62
N ALA A 136 -6.67 -20.58 -13.43
CA ALA A 136 -7.48 -20.51 -12.22
C ALA A 136 -7.73 -19.05 -11.79
N MET A 137 -6.71 -18.19 -11.90
CA MET A 137 -6.86 -16.75 -11.63
C MET A 137 -7.79 -16.08 -12.65
N ASP A 138 -7.72 -16.44 -13.94
CA ASP A 138 -8.60 -15.90 -14.98
C ASP A 138 -10.05 -16.31 -14.77
N ALA A 139 -10.28 -17.57 -14.39
CA ALA A 139 -11.60 -18.05 -14.03
C ALA A 139 -12.16 -17.31 -12.81
N GLU A 140 -11.34 -17.13 -11.77
CA GLU A 140 -11.72 -16.40 -10.56
C GLU A 140 -12.03 -14.92 -10.87
N GLU A 141 -11.18 -14.24 -11.64
CA GLU A 141 -11.41 -12.83 -11.98
C GLU A 141 -12.65 -12.65 -12.84
N LYS A 142 -12.91 -13.58 -13.77
CA LYS A 142 -14.14 -13.59 -14.57
C LYS A 142 -15.39 -13.78 -13.71
N GLU A 143 -15.31 -14.56 -12.65
CA GLU A 143 -16.43 -14.86 -11.76
C GLU A 143 -16.74 -13.70 -10.79
N TYR A 144 -15.71 -13.15 -10.14
CA TYR A 144 -15.90 -12.19 -9.04
C TYR A 144 -15.56 -10.75 -9.40
N ASN A 145 -14.64 -10.53 -10.36
CA ASN A 145 -14.17 -9.21 -10.79
C ASN A 145 -13.73 -8.33 -9.60
N ASP A 146 -12.97 -8.94 -8.68
CA ASP A 146 -12.54 -8.36 -7.42
C ASP A 146 -11.03 -8.48 -7.17
N ILE A 147 -10.24 -8.89 -8.17
CA ILE A 147 -8.79 -8.98 -8.07
C ILE A 147 -8.12 -7.75 -8.68
N LEU A 148 -7.13 -7.20 -7.96
CA LEU A 148 -6.12 -6.30 -8.50
C LEU A 148 -4.85 -7.11 -8.75
N ARG A 149 -4.56 -7.40 -10.02
CA ARG A 149 -3.33 -8.09 -10.42
C ARG A 149 -2.16 -7.13 -10.49
N LEU A 150 -1.06 -7.48 -9.84
CA LEU A 150 0.19 -6.74 -9.88
C LEU A 150 1.23 -7.46 -10.73
N ASN A 151 2.10 -6.71 -11.38
CA ASN A 151 3.29 -7.24 -12.04
C ASN A 151 4.41 -7.59 -11.03
N HIS A 152 4.04 -8.22 -9.91
CA HIS A 152 4.92 -8.65 -8.82
C HIS A 152 5.03 -10.17 -8.86
N VAL A 153 6.23 -10.74 -8.79
CA VAL A 153 6.40 -12.19 -8.71
C VAL A 153 6.22 -12.63 -7.26
N GLU A 154 5.13 -13.35 -6.98
CA GLU A 154 4.87 -13.87 -5.63
C GLU A 154 5.97 -14.84 -5.20
N GLY A 155 6.32 -14.80 -3.91
CA GLY A 155 7.34 -15.68 -3.31
C GLY A 155 8.79 -15.27 -3.59
N GLN A 156 9.06 -14.37 -4.55
CA GLN A 156 10.42 -13.94 -4.88
C GLN A 156 10.77 -12.56 -4.32
N ASP A 157 9.95 -11.54 -4.58
CA ASP A 157 10.38 -10.15 -4.37
C ASP A 157 9.97 -9.55 -3.00
N GLY A 158 9.45 -10.39 -2.10
CA GLY A 158 9.10 -10.04 -0.72
C GLY A 158 7.88 -9.12 -0.57
N LEU A 159 7.28 -9.15 0.62
CA LEU A 159 6.08 -8.37 0.95
C LEU A 159 6.23 -6.85 0.79
N PRO A 160 7.38 -6.20 1.10
CA PRO A 160 7.53 -4.76 0.94
C PRO A 160 7.35 -4.28 -0.50
N LEU A 161 7.89 -5.02 -1.49
CA LEU A 161 7.76 -4.63 -2.89
C LEU A 161 6.30 -4.73 -3.35
N LYS A 162 5.59 -5.78 -2.93
CA LYS A 162 4.17 -5.95 -3.23
C LYS A 162 3.34 -4.77 -2.71
N ILE A 163 3.59 -4.32 -1.48
CA ILE A 163 2.90 -3.17 -0.89
C ILE A 163 3.20 -1.89 -1.68
N GLN A 164 4.46 -1.67 -2.05
CA GLN A 164 4.84 -0.51 -2.86
C GLN A 164 4.11 -0.54 -4.22
N MET A 165 4.12 -1.68 -4.91
CA MET A 165 3.46 -1.84 -6.19
C MET A 165 1.94 -1.67 -6.08
N PHE A 166 1.32 -2.20 -5.03
CA PHE A 166 -0.09 -1.97 -4.72
C PHE A 166 -0.39 -0.47 -4.61
N LEU A 167 0.37 0.25 -3.78
CA LEU A 167 0.14 1.68 -3.57
C LEU A 167 0.33 2.46 -4.87
N SER A 168 1.38 2.19 -5.65
CA SER A 168 1.63 2.83 -6.94
C SER A 168 0.50 2.56 -7.94
N SER A 169 0.04 1.31 -8.06
CA SER A 169 -1.06 0.94 -8.94
C SER A 169 -2.38 1.58 -8.48
N ALA A 170 -2.65 1.58 -7.17
CA ALA A 170 -3.88 2.13 -6.63
C ALA A 170 -3.97 3.65 -6.85
N LEU A 171 -2.89 4.38 -6.58
CA LEU A 171 -2.78 5.82 -6.83
C LEU A 171 -2.93 6.19 -8.32
N SER A 172 -2.51 5.29 -9.22
CA SER A 172 -2.60 5.51 -10.67
C SER A 172 -3.96 5.16 -11.24
N THR A 173 -4.74 4.30 -10.56
CA THR A 173 -6.03 3.78 -11.04
C THR A 173 -7.21 4.52 -10.43
N TRP A 174 -7.15 4.85 -9.15
CA TRP A 174 -8.27 5.46 -8.42
C TRP A 174 -7.86 6.82 -7.86
N ASP A 175 -8.82 7.75 -7.84
CA ASP A 175 -8.70 8.97 -7.06
C ASP A 175 -9.47 8.77 -5.75
N ALA A 176 -8.77 8.66 -4.62
CA ALA A 176 -9.35 8.33 -3.32
C ALA A 176 -8.68 9.12 -2.18
N ASP A 177 -9.46 9.43 -1.14
CA ASP A 177 -8.93 10.15 0.04
C ASP A 177 -8.00 9.28 0.89
N PHE A 178 -8.24 7.96 0.92
CA PHE A 178 -7.44 7.01 1.70
C PHE A 178 -7.13 5.75 0.91
N TYR A 179 -5.96 5.17 1.20
CA TYR A 179 -5.53 3.86 0.69
C TYR A 179 -5.25 2.96 1.88
N VAL A 180 -5.93 1.82 1.92
CA VAL A 180 -5.93 0.91 3.07
C VAL A 180 -5.32 -0.41 2.64
N LYS A 181 -4.35 -0.89 3.41
CA LYS A 181 -3.79 -2.23 3.29
C LYS A 181 -4.38 -3.13 4.38
N VAL A 182 -4.82 -4.32 4.00
CA VAL A 182 -5.40 -5.34 4.90
C VAL A 182 -4.74 -6.69 4.57
N ASP A 183 -4.54 -7.55 5.57
CA ASP A 183 -4.07 -8.93 5.37
C ASP A 183 -5.24 -9.91 5.26
N ASP A 184 -5.03 -11.04 4.59
CA ASP A 184 -6.09 -12.02 4.30
C ASP A 184 -6.54 -12.88 5.50
N ASP A 185 -5.91 -12.73 6.67
CA ASP A 185 -6.32 -13.31 7.95
C ASP A 185 -7.09 -12.33 8.84
N VAL A 186 -7.34 -11.11 8.38
CA VAL A 186 -8.05 -10.08 9.16
C VAL A 186 -9.52 -10.00 8.74
N HIS A 187 -10.40 -9.90 9.75
CA HIS A 187 -11.80 -9.56 9.54
C HIS A 187 -11.99 -8.05 9.69
N VAL A 188 -12.56 -7.39 8.67
CA VAL A 188 -12.74 -5.93 8.68
C VAL A 188 -14.21 -5.55 8.67
N ASN A 189 -14.60 -4.69 9.62
CA ASN A 189 -15.91 -4.04 9.58
C ASN A 189 -15.84 -2.78 8.69
N ILE A 190 -16.26 -2.92 7.43
CA ILE A 190 -16.23 -1.86 6.41
C ILE A 190 -17.00 -0.61 6.88
N GLY A 191 -18.13 -0.76 7.59
CA GLY A 191 -18.94 0.36 8.06
C GLY A 191 -18.24 1.19 9.13
N ILE A 192 -17.57 0.53 10.07
CA ILE A 192 -16.77 1.21 11.10
C ILE A 192 -15.52 1.85 10.48
N THR A 193 -14.81 1.13 9.61
CA THR A 193 -13.64 1.67 8.88
C THR A 193 -14.01 2.94 8.12
N ARG A 194 -15.11 2.90 7.35
CA ARG A 194 -15.66 4.07 6.66
C ARG A 194 -15.89 5.24 7.60
N SER A 195 -16.52 4.98 8.75
CA SER A 195 -16.86 6.01 9.73
C SER A 195 -15.62 6.64 10.37
N ILE A 196 -14.57 5.87 10.63
CA ILE A 196 -13.30 6.37 11.16
C ILE A 196 -12.59 7.23 10.13
N LEU A 197 -12.48 6.76 8.88
CA LEU A 197 -11.79 7.48 7.81
C LEU A 197 -12.52 8.77 7.43
N ALA A 198 -13.86 8.76 7.39
CA ALA A 198 -14.65 9.96 7.12
C ALA A 198 -14.38 11.09 8.13
N ARG A 199 -14.15 10.77 9.42
CA ARG A 199 -13.78 11.77 10.45
C ARG A 199 -12.39 12.37 10.26
N HIS A 200 -11.52 11.71 9.50
CA HIS A 200 -10.14 12.13 9.27
C HIS A 200 -9.96 12.79 7.89
N ARG A 201 -11.03 12.90 7.09
CA ARG A 201 -10.97 13.37 5.69
C ARG A 201 -10.37 14.76 5.52
N SER A 202 -10.56 15.66 6.50
CA SER A 202 -10.02 17.02 6.45
C SER A 202 -8.58 17.15 6.96
N LYS A 203 -7.98 16.08 7.49
CA LYS A 203 -6.63 16.09 8.05
C LYS A 203 -5.62 15.66 6.98
N PRO A 204 -4.59 16.47 6.69
CA PRO A 204 -3.57 16.08 5.70
C PRO A 204 -2.65 14.99 6.26
N ARG A 205 -2.10 14.15 5.37
CA ARG A 205 -1.00 13.20 5.65
C ARG A 205 -1.27 12.25 6.83
N VAL A 206 -2.51 11.76 6.95
CA VAL A 206 -2.92 10.86 8.02
C VAL A 206 -2.45 9.43 7.74
N TYR A 207 -1.80 8.82 8.72
CA TYR A 207 -1.49 7.39 8.76
C TYR A 207 -2.12 6.79 10.03
N ILE A 208 -2.99 5.80 9.86
CA ILE A 208 -3.77 5.18 10.95
C ILE A 208 -3.46 3.69 10.98
N GLY A 209 -3.13 3.17 12.16
CA GLY A 209 -2.92 1.76 12.39
C GLY A 209 -2.42 1.50 13.80
N CYS A 210 -2.34 0.23 14.19
CA CYS A 210 -1.65 -0.17 15.41
C CYS A 210 -0.14 -0.14 15.14
N MET A 211 0.53 0.93 15.57
CA MET A 211 1.97 1.07 15.37
C MET A 211 2.72 0.40 16.52
N LYS A 212 3.59 -0.57 16.22
CA LYS A 212 4.57 -1.07 17.20
C LYS A 212 5.65 0.00 17.42
N SER A 213 5.98 0.27 18.68
CA SER A 213 7.07 1.16 19.06
C SER A 213 8.24 0.32 19.57
N GLY A 214 9.43 0.50 19.02
CA GLY A 214 10.62 -0.28 19.41
C GLY A 214 11.80 -0.05 18.46
N PRO A 215 13.03 -0.45 18.86
CA PRO A 215 14.20 -0.30 18.01
C PRO A 215 14.05 -1.14 16.72
N VAL A 216 14.39 -0.54 15.57
CA VAL A 216 14.37 -1.24 14.27
C VAL A 216 15.60 -2.15 14.20
N ILE A 217 15.38 -3.45 14.36
CA ILE A 217 16.44 -4.46 14.24
C ILE A 217 16.69 -4.72 12.75
N ALA A 218 17.73 -4.10 12.20
CA ALA A 218 18.14 -4.30 10.81
C ALA A 218 19.18 -5.42 10.66
N ASN A 219 18.96 -6.57 11.32
CA ASN A 219 19.85 -7.72 11.21
C ASN A 219 19.23 -8.78 10.28
N LYS A 220 19.96 -9.16 9.22
CA LYS A 220 19.48 -10.08 8.17
C LYS A 220 19.37 -11.54 8.60
N SER A 221 19.75 -11.88 9.84
CA SER A 221 19.86 -13.26 10.33
C SER A 221 18.87 -13.62 11.45
N LEU A 222 17.83 -12.83 11.66
CA LEU A 222 16.80 -13.11 12.67
C LEU A 222 15.45 -13.22 11.98
N GLU A 223 14.96 -14.44 11.83
CA GLU A 223 13.52 -14.69 11.78
C GLU A 223 12.97 -14.24 13.14
N VAL A 224 12.22 -13.14 13.14
CA VAL A 224 11.59 -12.62 14.35
C VAL A 224 10.36 -13.48 14.62
N TRP A 225 10.49 -14.40 15.57
CA TRP A 225 9.34 -15.02 16.23
C TRP A 225 8.72 -13.97 17.15
N ASP A 226 7.58 -13.40 16.75
CA ASP A 226 6.71 -12.64 17.65
C ASP A 226 6.06 -13.67 18.60
N CYS A 227 6.56 -13.79 19.83
CA CYS A 227 5.82 -14.46 20.90
C CYS A 227 4.69 -13.53 21.38
N GLY A 228 3.45 -13.98 21.24
CA GLY A 228 2.28 -13.40 21.90
C GLY A 228 2.22 -13.77 23.38
#